data_AF-G5HTH6-F1
#
_entry.id   AF-G5HTH6-F1
#
_cell.length_a   1.000
_cell.length_b   1.000
_cell.length_c   1.000
_cell.angle_alpha   90.00
_cell.angle_beta   90.00
_cell.angle_gamma   90.00
#
_symmetry.space_group_name_H-M   'P 1'
#
loop_
_entity.id
_entity.type
_entity.pdbx_description
1 polymer ?
#
loop_
_entity_poly.entity_id
_entity_poly.type
_entity_poly.pdbx_seq_one_letter_code
_entity_poly.pdbx_strand_id
1 'polypeptide(L)'
;MDGISNGMRAVEIMLRSGFFMVLAVTAFQDCRERRIRVSVFVIFGTAGIVLRGVELFLEINALSGDWESVDLWGFAARRILDVGAAMAVGGGMLLLSAMTRGAIGRGDGLFFSVSGLYLGFFRNFILLMGGLTCCFLVCGILVIKGVCAGQNVRRRSVPFLPFLVPGGIGVMFL
;
A
#
# COMPACT_ATOMS: atom_id res chain seq x y z
N MET A 1 -6.10 32.48 -4.05
CA MET A 1 -6.53 31.08 -4.28
C MET A 1 -5.41 30.17 -4.77
N ASP A 2 -4.30 30.72 -5.32
CA ASP A 2 -3.19 29.91 -5.86
C ASP A 2 -2.33 29.21 -4.79
N GLY A 3 -2.15 29.81 -3.61
CA GLY A 3 -1.34 29.23 -2.53
C GLY A 3 -1.91 27.93 -1.96
N ILE A 4 -3.24 27.82 -1.83
CA ILE A 4 -3.92 26.62 -1.32
C ILE A 4 -3.88 25.48 -2.34
N SER A 5 -4.09 25.81 -3.63
CA SER A 5 -3.97 24.85 -4.73
C SER A 5 -2.56 24.26 -4.82
N ASN A 6 -1.53 25.10 -4.69
CA ASN A 6 -0.14 24.66 -4.68
C ASN A 6 0.19 23.80 -3.44
N GLY A 7 -0.36 24.13 -2.28
CA GLY A 7 -0.23 23.33 -1.06
C GLY A 7 -0.83 21.93 -1.18
N MET A 8 -2.04 21.82 -1.73
CA MET A 8 -2.70 20.52 -1.96
C MET A 8 -1.89 19.63 -2.91
N ARG A 9 -1.43 20.19 -4.04
CA ARG A 9 -0.59 19.46 -5.00
C ARG A 9 0.74 19.02 -4.39
N ALA A 10 1.37 19.87 -3.57
CA ALA A 10 2.62 19.53 -2.89
C ALA A 10 2.43 18.36 -1.91
N VAL A 11 1.34 18.36 -1.14
CA VAL A 11 1.02 17.27 -0.20
C VAL A 11 0.72 15.96 -0.95
N GLU A 12 0.00 16.00 -2.07
CA GLU A 12 -0.24 14.82 -2.90
C GLU A 12 1.07 14.23 -3.45
N ILE A 13 1.97 15.08 -3.94
CA ILE A 13 3.29 14.68 -4.44
C ILE A 13 4.16 14.10 -3.30
N MET A 14 4.10 14.69 -2.11
CA MET A 14 4.77 14.15 -0.91
C MET A 14 4.22 12.77 -0.51
N LEU A 15 2.90 12.56 -0.63
CA LEU A 15 2.25 11.28 -0.35
C LEU A 15 2.69 10.20 -1.35
N ARG A 16 2.69 10.52 -2.65
CA ARG A 16 3.13 9.60 -3.72
C ARG A 16 4.62 9.27 -3.56
N SER A 17 5.49 10.27 -3.38
CA SER A 17 6.93 10.07 -3.20
C SER A 17 7.27 9.31 -1.92
N GLY A 18 6.58 9.61 -0.81
CA GLY A 18 6.71 8.88 0.45
C GLY A 18 6.34 7.41 0.30
N PHE A 19 5.26 7.10 -0.41
CA PHE A 19 4.92 5.72 -0.74
C PHE A 19 5.99 5.01 -1.56
N PHE A 20 6.52 5.65 -2.60
CA PHE A 20 7.58 5.05 -3.41
C PHE A 20 8.81 4.73 -2.57
N MET A 21 9.17 5.62 -1.65
CA MET A 21 10.26 5.41 -0.70
C MET A 21 9.97 4.21 0.23
N VAL A 22 8.75 4.11 0.77
CA VAL A 22 8.33 2.96 1.58
C VAL A 22 8.44 1.67 0.77
N LEU A 23 7.91 1.65 -0.46
CA LEU A 23 7.95 0.48 -1.33
C LEU A 23 9.38 0.08 -1.69
N ALA A 24 10.25 1.04 -1.98
CA ALA A 24 11.66 0.78 -2.27
C ALA A 24 12.40 0.23 -1.05
N VAL A 25 12.19 0.83 0.13
CA VAL A 25 12.81 0.38 1.39
C VAL A 25 12.32 -1.01 1.78
N THR A 26 11.02 -1.28 1.64
CA THR A 26 10.44 -2.57 2.02
C THR A 26 10.80 -3.66 1.01
N ALA A 27 10.82 -3.36 -0.30
CA ALA A 27 11.33 -4.29 -1.32
C ALA A 27 12.83 -4.59 -1.12
N PHE A 28 13.63 -3.58 -0.78
CA PHE A 28 15.05 -3.76 -0.49
C PHE A 28 15.28 -4.57 0.79
N GLN A 29 14.50 -4.32 1.85
CA GLN A 29 14.54 -5.10 3.09
C GLN A 29 14.12 -6.56 2.86
N ASP A 30 13.06 -6.80 2.09
CA ASP A 30 12.56 -8.15 1.78
C ASP A 30 13.57 -8.97 0.95
N CYS A 31 14.36 -8.30 0.09
CA CYS A 31 15.47 -8.91 -0.63
C CYS A 31 16.70 -9.23 0.26
N ARG A 32 16.94 -8.49 1.34
CA ARG A 32 18.20 -8.54 2.10
C ARG A 32 18.09 -9.31 3.42
N GLU A 33 17.09 -9.03 4.23
CA GLU A 33 16.93 -9.62 5.57
C GLU A 33 15.61 -10.41 5.61
N ARG A 34 15.68 -11.74 5.68
CA ARG A 34 14.53 -12.66 5.89
C ARG A 34 13.73 -12.43 7.20
N ARG A 35 13.90 -11.31 7.90
CA ARG A 35 13.16 -10.90 9.09
C ARG A 35 12.83 -9.41 9.02
N ILE A 36 11.58 -9.14 8.70
CA ILE A 36 11.03 -7.80 8.60
C ILE A 36 10.80 -7.23 10.02
N ARG A 37 11.42 -6.07 10.34
CA ARG A 37 11.21 -5.37 11.62
C ARG A 37 9.93 -4.55 11.56
N VAL A 38 8.93 -4.96 12.34
CA VAL A 38 7.60 -4.32 12.47
C VAL A 38 7.71 -2.82 12.81
N SER A 39 8.78 -2.40 13.51
CA SER A 39 9.04 -1.00 13.88
C SER A 39 9.12 -0.05 12.68
N VAL A 40 9.59 -0.51 11.53
CA VAL A 40 9.70 0.31 10.31
C VAL A 40 8.31 0.66 9.77
N PHE A 41 7.38 -0.30 9.81
CA PHE A 41 5.99 -0.07 9.40
C PHE A 41 5.26 0.90 10.34
N VAL A 42 5.59 0.89 11.64
CA VAL A 42 5.01 1.84 12.60
C VAL A 42 5.48 3.26 12.30
N ILE A 43 6.76 3.46 11.98
CA ILE A 43 7.29 4.79 11.64
C ILE A 43 6.68 5.32 10.34
N PHE A 44 6.61 4.50 9.29
CA PHE A 44 5.99 4.93 8.04
C PHE A 44 4.47 5.05 8.14
N GLY A 45 3.80 4.18 8.89
CA GLY A 45 2.37 4.27 9.14
C GLY A 45 2.00 5.57 9.87
N THR A 46 2.76 5.93 10.91
CA THR A 46 2.57 7.20 11.63
C THR A 46 2.84 8.41 10.74
N ALA A 47 3.89 8.39 9.92
CA ALA A 47 4.15 9.46 8.95
C ALA A 47 3.01 9.61 7.92
N GLY A 48 2.45 8.50 7.42
CA GLY A 48 1.32 8.50 6.50
C GLY A 48 0.03 9.08 7.11
N ILE A 49 -0.25 8.75 8.38
CA ILE A 49 -1.39 9.32 9.12
C ILE A 49 -1.23 10.84 9.28
N VAL A 50 -0.03 11.30 9.63
CA VAL A 50 0.25 12.74 9.79
C VAL A 50 0.07 13.47 8.45
N LEU A 51 0.62 12.95 7.35
CA LEU A 51 0.48 13.56 6.02
C LEU A 51 -0.99 13.62 5.56
N ARG A 52 -1.75 12.53 5.76
CA ARG A 52 -3.20 12.51 5.50
C ARG A 52 -3.98 13.46 6.39
N GLY A 53 -3.57 13.61 7.65
CA GLY A 53 -4.15 14.58 8.58
C GLY A 53 -3.92 16.02 8.14
N VAL A 54 -2.73 16.34 7.62
CA VAL A 54 -2.41 17.66 7.04
C VAL A 54 -3.22 17.93 5.78
N GLU A 55 -3.37 16.94 4.89
CA GLU A 55 -4.21 17.05 3.69
C GLU A 55 -5.66 17.37 4.06
N LEU A 56 -6.24 16.61 5.00
CA LEU A 56 -7.59 16.83 5.52
C LEU A 56 -7.74 18.23 6.13
N PHE A 57 -6.75 18.66 6.92
CA PHE A 57 -6.77 19.97 7.55
C PHE A 57 -6.73 21.09 6.49
N LEU A 58 -5.88 20.99 5.48
CA LEU A 58 -5.84 21.96 4.37
C LEU A 58 -7.14 22.00 3.58
N GLU A 59 -7.78 20.85 3.36
CA GLU A 59 -9.06 20.72 2.65
C GLU A 59 -10.22 21.35 3.46
N ILE A 60 -10.28 21.12 4.78
CA ILE A 60 -11.25 21.77 5.68
C ILE A 60 -11.05 23.29 5.71
N ASN A 61 -9.80 23.76 5.79
CA ASN A 61 -9.52 25.20 5.77
C ASN A 61 -9.86 25.82 4.41
N ALA A 62 -9.65 25.11 3.30
CA ALA A 62 -10.06 25.56 1.98
C ALA A 62 -11.59 25.62 1.83
N LEU A 63 -12.32 24.66 2.41
CA LEU A 63 -13.79 24.64 2.41
C LEU A 63 -14.41 25.69 3.35
N SER A 64 -13.66 26.23 4.31
CA SER A 64 -14.17 27.22 5.27
C SER A 64 -14.65 28.54 4.62
N GLY A 65 -14.35 28.76 3.33
CA GLY A 65 -14.86 29.89 2.54
C GLY A 65 -16.34 29.77 2.13
N ASP A 66 -16.88 28.56 1.98
CA ASP A 66 -18.23 28.31 1.42
C ASP A 66 -19.08 27.52 2.44
N TRP A 67 -19.48 28.17 3.52
CA TRP A 67 -20.15 27.57 4.69
C TRP A 67 -21.64 27.21 4.47
N GLU A 68 -22.21 27.52 3.31
CA GLU A 68 -23.65 27.39 3.06
C GLU A 68 -24.07 26.02 2.49
N SER A 69 -23.12 25.19 2.02
CA SER A 69 -23.42 23.90 1.39
C SER A 69 -22.41 22.79 1.69
N VAL A 70 -21.77 22.82 2.87
CA VAL A 70 -20.79 21.78 3.24
C VAL A 70 -21.49 20.63 3.95
N ASP A 71 -21.69 19.54 3.23
CA ASP A 71 -22.21 18.29 3.78
C ASP A 71 -21.07 17.54 4.52
N LEU A 72 -20.72 18.06 5.70
CA LEU A 72 -19.68 17.52 6.60
C LEU A 72 -19.88 16.02 6.88
N TRP A 73 -21.14 15.59 6.99
CA TRP A 73 -21.49 14.19 7.19
C TRP A 73 -21.13 13.32 5.98
N GLY A 74 -21.44 13.76 4.76
CA GLY A 74 -21.06 13.05 3.53
C GLY A 74 -19.54 12.96 3.34
N PHE A 75 -18.81 14.03 3.67
CA PHE A 75 -17.35 14.07 3.58
C PHE A 75 -16.68 13.16 4.62
N ALA A 76 -17.13 13.22 5.89
CA ALA A 76 -16.63 12.35 6.94
C ALA A 76 -16.95 10.87 6.65
N ALA A 77 -18.15 10.56 6.16
CA ALA A 77 -18.54 9.21 5.78
C ALA A 77 -17.65 8.65 4.66
N ARG A 78 -17.39 9.42 3.60
CA ARG A 78 -16.47 9.02 2.52
C ARG A 78 -15.06 8.75 3.03
N ARG A 79 -14.52 9.62 3.90
CA ARG A 79 -13.18 9.44 4.49
C ARG A 79 -13.10 8.19 5.36
N ILE A 80 -14.10 7.95 6.20
CA ILE A 80 -14.15 6.75 7.05
C ILE A 80 -14.27 5.48 6.19
N LEU A 81 -15.09 5.52 5.12
CA LEU A 81 -15.23 4.40 4.20
C LEU A 81 -13.93 4.13 3.44
N ASP A 82 -13.22 5.15 2.97
CA ASP A 82 -11.93 4.98 2.29
C ASP A 82 -10.87 4.38 3.22
N VAL A 83 -10.77 4.87 4.46
CA VAL A 83 -9.82 4.35 5.46
C VAL A 83 -10.21 2.95 5.89
N GLY A 84 -11.50 2.70 6.14
CA GLY A 84 -12.04 1.40 6.51
C GLY A 84 -11.81 0.36 5.41
N ALA A 85 -12.06 0.72 4.15
CA ALA A 85 -11.81 -0.14 3.01
C ALA A 85 -10.30 -0.38 2.80
N ALA A 86 -9.45 0.65 2.94
CA ALA A 86 -8.00 0.50 2.88
C ALA A 86 -7.46 -0.44 3.97
N MET A 87 -7.99 -0.33 5.20
CA MET A 87 -7.69 -1.24 6.30
C MET A 87 -8.21 -2.65 6.04
N ALA A 88 -9.38 -2.79 5.41
CA ALA A 88 -9.95 -4.09 5.04
C ALA A 88 -9.09 -4.82 4.00
N VAL A 89 -8.43 -4.10 3.08
CA VAL A 89 -7.48 -4.70 2.12
C VAL A 89 -6.27 -5.29 2.87
N GLY A 90 -5.66 -4.53 3.79
CA GLY A 90 -4.56 -5.03 4.62
C GLY A 90 -4.99 -6.16 5.56
N GLY A 91 -6.17 -6.04 6.18
CA GLY A 91 -6.77 -7.08 7.02
C GLY A 91 -7.11 -8.36 6.26
N GLY A 92 -7.60 -8.24 5.02
CA GLY A 92 -7.86 -9.37 4.12
C GLY A 92 -6.56 -10.10 3.76
N MET A 93 -5.46 -9.37 3.53
CA MET A 93 -4.13 -9.95 3.37
C MET A 93 -3.64 -10.67 4.64
N LEU A 94 -3.86 -10.10 5.82
CA LEU A 94 -3.55 -10.77 7.10
C LEU A 94 -4.36 -12.05 7.29
N LEU A 95 -5.64 -12.05 6.89
CA LEU A 95 -6.51 -13.22 6.90
C LEU A 95 -6.01 -14.29 5.92
N LEU A 96 -5.61 -13.90 4.71
CA LEU A 96 -5.00 -14.78 3.71
C LEU A 96 -3.68 -15.40 4.21
N SER A 97 -2.85 -14.61 4.92
CA SER A 97 -1.62 -15.10 5.58
C SER A 97 -1.93 -16.14 6.65
N ALA A 98 -2.99 -15.95 7.43
CA ALA A 98 -3.45 -16.93 8.41
C ALA A 98 -3.94 -18.23 7.74
N MET A 99 -4.69 -18.12 6.63
CA MET A 99 -5.21 -19.27 5.88
C MET A 99 -4.12 -20.05 5.13
N THR A 100 -3.08 -19.37 4.64
CA THR A 100 -1.94 -20.00 3.94
C THR A 100 -0.87 -20.58 4.89
N ARG A 101 -1.18 -20.77 6.18
CA ARG A 101 -0.26 -21.31 7.21
C ARG A 101 1.10 -20.57 7.24
N GLY A 102 1.10 -19.26 7.03
CA GLY A 102 2.31 -18.43 7.07
C GLY A 102 3.22 -18.53 5.84
N ALA A 103 2.73 -19.06 4.71
CA ALA A 103 3.45 -18.98 3.44
C ALA A 103 3.50 -17.52 2.90
N ILE A 104 2.46 -16.73 3.17
CA ILE A 104 2.42 -15.28 2.94
C ILE A 104 2.91 -14.59 4.21
N GLY A 105 3.94 -13.75 4.08
CA GLY A 105 4.61 -13.12 5.21
C GLY A 105 3.68 -12.16 5.95
N ARG A 106 3.68 -12.19 7.29
CA ARG A 106 2.94 -11.19 8.11
C ARG A 106 3.31 -9.74 7.75
N GLY A 107 4.49 -9.53 7.17
CA GLY A 107 4.94 -8.23 6.66
C GLY A 107 4.15 -7.71 5.45
N ASP A 108 3.61 -8.59 4.60
CA ASP A 108 2.91 -8.20 3.36
C ASP A 108 1.57 -7.54 3.69
N GLY A 109 0.85 -8.05 4.70
CA GLY A 109 -0.41 -7.46 5.17
C GLY A 109 -0.20 -6.12 5.88
N LEU A 110 0.86 -6.00 6.69
CA LEU A 110 1.25 -4.73 7.32
C LEU A 110 1.67 -3.68 6.29
N PHE A 111 2.42 -4.09 5.26
CA PHE A 111 2.74 -3.23 4.13
C PHE A 111 1.46 -2.74 3.46
N PHE A 112 0.51 -3.62 3.18
CA PHE A 112 -0.76 -3.26 2.55
C PHE A 112 -1.62 -2.31 3.38
N SER A 113 -1.60 -2.45 4.71
CA SER A 113 -2.24 -1.49 5.61
C SER A 113 -1.58 -0.11 5.54
N VAL A 114 -0.24 -0.06 5.54
CA VAL A 114 0.50 1.21 5.43
C VAL A 114 0.33 1.83 4.05
N SER A 115 0.48 1.07 2.96
CA SER A 115 0.26 1.57 1.59
C SER A 115 -1.18 2.03 1.36
N GLY A 116 -2.16 1.42 2.03
CA GLY A 116 -3.56 1.85 2.03
C GLY A 116 -3.75 3.26 2.60
N LEU A 117 -2.98 3.65 3.63
CA LEU A 117 -2.98 5.01 4.18
C LEU A 117 -2.41 6.02 3.17
N TYR A 118 -1.40 5.62 2.40
CA TYR A 118 -0.79 6.51 1.41
C TYR A 118 -1.64 6.63 0.14
N LEU A 119 -2.01 5.51 -0.51
CA LEU A 119 -2.66 5.53 -1.82
C LEU A 119 -4.20 5.56 -1.76
N GLY A 120 -4.82 5.20 -0.64
CA GLY A 120 -6.26 4.98 -0.56
C GLY A 120 -6.68 3.61 -1.12
N PHE A 121 -7.96 3.27 -0.97
CA PHE A 121 -8.48 1.92 -1.21
C PHE A 121 -8.26 1.40 -2.64
N PHE A 122 -8.73 2.13 -3.65
CA PHE A 122 -8.76 1.62 -5.03
C PHE A 122 -7.36 1.39 -5.61
N ARG A 123 -6.46 2.35 -5.41
CA ARG A 123 -5.06 2.27 -5.84
C ARG A 123 -4.31 1.16 -5.10
N ASN A 124 -4.56 0.99 -3.79
CA ASN A 124 -4.02 -0.12 -3.02
C ASN A 124 -4.55 -1.46 -3.55
N PHE A 125 -5.85 -1.56 -3.84
CA PHE A 125 -6.43 -2.78 -4.40
C PHE A 125 -5.85 -3.16 -5.77
N ILE A 126 -5.64 -2.18 -6.67
CA ILE A 126 -4.95 -2.40 -7.95
C ILE A 126 -3.51 -2.88 -7.71
N LEU A 127 -2.80 -2.29 -6.74
CA LEU A 127 -1.46 -2.70 -6.38
C LEU A 127 -1.41 -4.15 -5.88
N LEU A 128 -2.42 -4.56 -5.09
CA LEU A 128 -2.58 -5.92 -4.60
C LEU A 128 -2.80 -6.90 -5.74
N MET A 129 -3.75 -6.60 -6.62
CA MET A 129 -4.08 -7.45 -7.76
C MET A 129 -2.94 -7.54 -8.76
N GLY A 130 -2.26 -6.42 -9.04
CA GLY A 130 -1.06 -6.39 -9.89
C GLY A 130 0.07 -7.23 -9.31
N GLY A 131 0.36 -7.07 -8.01
CA GLY A 131 1.37 -7.85 -7.30
C GLY A 131 1.07 -9.34 -7.26
N LEU A 132 -0.19 -9.72 -6.97
CA LEU A 132 -0.67 -11.12 -6.98
C LEU A 132 -0.53 -11.74 -8.37
N THR A 133 -0.90 -11.01 -9.42
CA THR A 133 -0.81 -11.50 -10.81
C THR A 133 0.65 -11.74 -11.19
N CYS A 134 1.55 -10.78 -10.91
CA CYS A 134 2.99 -10.94 -11.14
C CYS A 134 3.58 -12.11 -10.35
N CYS A 135 3.22 -12.24 -9.06
CA CYS A 135 3.66 -13.35 -8.21
C CYS A 135 3.18 -14.70 -8.76
N PHE A 136 1.92 -14.78 -9.18
CA PHE A 136 1.34 -16.00 -9.74
C PHE A 136 2.03 -16.42 -11.05
N LEU A 137 2.30 -15.47 -11.95
CA LEU A 137 3.05 -15.72 -13.19
C LEU A 137 4.46 -16.26 -12.90
N VAL A 138 5.19 -15.63 -11.98
CA VAL A 138 6.56 -16.05 -11.63
C VAL A 138 6.56 -17.40 -10.92
N CYS A 139 5.61 -17.64 -9.99
CA CYS A 139 5.43 -18.96 -9.39
C CYS A 139 5.13 -20.03 -10.44
N GLY A 140 4.25 -19.73 -11.41
CA GLY A 140 3.95 -20.61 -12.52
C GLY A 140 5.19 -20.97 -13.35
N ILE A 141 5.99 -19.98 -13.73
CA ILE A 141 7.24 -20.19 -14.48
C ILE A 141 8.26 -21.00 -13.65
N LEU A 142 8.43 -20.69 -12.36
CA LEU A 142 9.33 -21.41 -11.47
C LEU A 142 8.91 -22.87 -11.27
N VAL A 143 7.61 -23.14 -11.18
CA VAL A 143 7.08 -24.51 -11.11
C VAL A 143 7.34 -25.22 -12.44
N ILE A 144 7.04 -24.62 -13.58
CA ILE A 144 7.29 -25.23 -14.91
C ILE A 144 8.78 -25.53 -15.09
N LYS A 145 9.68 -24.59 -14.78
CA LYS A 145 11.14 -24.82 -14.85
C LYS A 145 11.61 -25.83 -13.81
N GLY A 146 11.02 -25.85 -12.61
CA GLY A 146 11.33 -26.80 -11.56
C GLY A 146 10.94 -28.23 -11.92
N VAL A 147 9.77 -28.41 -12.55
CA VAL A 147 9.32 -29.69 -13.10
C VAL A 147 10.22 -30.13 -14.27
N CYS A 148 10.59 -29.22 -15.19
CA CYS A 148 11.51 -29.55 -16.28
C CYS A 148 12.95 -29.87 -15.82
N ALA A 149 13.41 -29.30 -14.71
CA ALA A 149 14.76 -29.51 -14.16
C ALA A 149 14.83 -30.62 -13.10
N GLY A 150 13.72 -31.32 -12.80
CA GLY A 150 13.68 -32.38 -11.79
C GLY A 150 14.01 -31.92 -10.36
N GLN A 151 13.94 -30.62 -10.07
CA GLN A 151 14.29 -30.08 -8.76
C GLN A 151 13.05 -29.89 -7.87
N ASN A 152 13.15 -30.39 -6.63
CA ASN A 152 12.14 -30.21 -5.59
C ASN A 152 12.17 -28.77 -5.05
N VAL A 153 11.47 -27.84 -5.73
CA VAL A 153 11.40 -26.41 -5.36
C VAL A 153 10.51 -26.14 -4.11
N ARG A 154 10.13 -27.19 -3.37
CA ARG A 154 9.08 -27.21 -2.33
C ARG A 154 9.33 -26.34 -1.09
N ARG A 155 10.47 -25.64 -0.97
CA ARG A 155 10.86 -24.92 0.28
C ARG A 155 11.38 -23.50 0.09
N ARG A 156 11.19 -22.86 -1.07
CA ARG A 156 11.53 -21.43 -1.21
C ARG A 156 10.27 -20.58 -1.06
N SER A 157 10.12 -19.95 0.10
CA SER A 157 9.25 -18.79 0.30
C SER A 157 9.79 -17.66 -0.59
N VAL A 158 9.09 -17.37 -1.68
CA VAL A 158 9.49 -16.32 -2.62
C VAL A 158 9.06 -14.97 -2.01
N PRO A 159 9.98 -14.01 -1.80
CA PRO A 159 9.63 -12.69 -1.28
C PRO A 159 8.66 -11.98 -2.24
N PHE A 160 7.48 -11.61 -1.75
CA PHE A 160 6.38 -11.05 -2.55
C PHE A 160 6.58 -9.56 -2.85
N LEU A 161 7.26 -8.81 -1.96
CA LEU A 161 7.45 -7.37 -2.11
C LEU A 161 8.26 -6.93 -3.35
N PRO A 162 9.33 -7.61 -3.79
CA PRO A 162 10.03 -7.21 -5.01
C PRO A 162 9.13 -7.29 -6.26
N PHE A 163 8.12 -8.16 -6.27
CA PHE A 163 7.13 -8.22 -7.36
C PHE A 163 6.08 -7.12 -7.29
N LEU A 164 5.96 -6.43 -6.16
CA LEU A 164 5.09 -5.25 -6.01
C LEU A 164 5.68 -4.00 -6.65
N VAL A 165 7.00 -3.94 -6.89
CA VAL A 165 7.68 -2.80 -7.53
C VAL A 165 7.06 -2.43 -8.88
N PRO A 166 6.90 -3.35 -9.85
CA PRO A 166 6.25 -3.02 -11.12
C PRO A 166 4.79 -2.61 -10.96
N GLY A 167 4.05 -3.21 -10.03
CA GLY A 167 2.67 -2.80 -9.70
C GLY A 167 2.61 -1.38 -9.11
N GLY A 168 3.54 -1.05 -8.20
CA GLY A 168 3.68 0.27 -7.59
C GLY A 168 4.01 1.36 -8.61
N ILE A 169 4.92 1.07 -9.56
CA ILE A 169 5.21 1.97 -10.67
C ILE A 169 3.94 2.22 -11.50
N GLY A 170 3.20 1.17 -11.86
CA GLY A 170 1.95 1.30 -12.62
C GLY A 170 0.90 2.16 -11.91
N VAL A 171 0.77 2.02 -10.59
CA VAL A 171 -0.17 2.81 -9.79
C VAL A 171 0.26 4.28 -9.64
N MET A 172 1.55 4.61 -9.80
CA MET A 172 2.01 6.00 -9.80
C MET A 172 1.54 6.77 -11.04
N PHE A 173 1.39 6.08 -12.18
CA PHE A 173 0.91 6.65 -13.45
C PHE A 173 -0.61 6.74 -13.55
N LEU A 174 -1.34 6.08 -12.63
CA LEU A 174 -2.79 6.22 -12.47
C LEU A 174 -3.14 7.48 -11.67
#